data_AF-A0A7Y2XZA2-F1
#
_entry.id   AF-A0A7Y2XZA2-F1
#
_cell.length_a   1.000
_cell.length_b   1.000
_cell.length_c   1.000
_cell.angle_alpha   90.00
_cell.angle_beta   90.00
_cell.angle_gamma   90.00
#
_symmetry.space_group_name_H-M   'P 1'
#
loop_
_entity.id
_entity.type
_entity.pdbx_description
1 polymer ?
#
loop_
_entity_poly.entity_id
_entity_poly.type
_entity_poly.pdbx_seq_one_letter_code
_entity_poly.pdbx_strand_id
1 'polypeptide(L)' 'MTSRVIPVDPFDLVIFGGTGDLARRKILPGLFRRFCAGQMPPSARIIGAARTDLDAAGYRE' A
#
# COMPACT_ATOMS: atom_id res chain seq x y z
N MET A 1 -9.91 14.28 20.75
CA MET A 1 -10.12 14.47 19.30
C MET A 1 -10.67 13.18 18.72
N THR A 2 -11.84 13.20 18.08
CA THR A 2 -12.33 12.04 17.32
C THR A 2 -11.66 12.03 15.96
N SER A 3 -10.99 10.93 15.60
CA SER A 3 -10.41 10.76 14.27
C SER A 3 -11.53 10.64 13.24
N ARG A 4 -11.76 11.70 12.44
CA ARG A 4 -12.63 11.61 11.26
C ARG A 4 -11.84 10.95 10.12
N VAL A 5 -12.48 10.01 9.43
CA VAL A 5 -11.97 9.49 8.16
C VAL A 5 -12.24 10.55 7.10
N ILE A 6 -11.20 11.00 6.41
CA ILE A 6 -11.30 11.92 5.27
C ILE A 6 -11.42 11.04 4.02
N PRO A 7 -12.52 11.13 3.26
CA PRO A 7 -12.62 10.45 1.97
C PRO A 7 -11.51 10.95 1.03
N VAL A 8 -10.96 10.04 0.24
CA VAL A 8 -9.96 10.35 -0.78
C VAL A 8 -10.47 9.87 -2.13
N ASP A 9 -10.15 10.62 -3.19
CA ASP A 9 -10.44 10.21 -4.55
C ASP A 9 -9.65 8.94 -4.92
N PRO A 10 -10.09 8.16 -5.93
CA PRO A 10 -9.29 7.06 -6.47
C PRO A 10 -7.86 7.48 -6.80
N PHE A 11 -6.88 6.64 -6.43
CA PHE A 11 -5.46 6.95 -6.62
C PHE A 11 -4.63 5.70 -6.92
N ASP A 12 -3.46 5.95 -7.54
CA ASP A 12 -2.36 5.00 -7.64
C ASP A 12 -1.24 5.42 -6.68
N LEU A 13 -0.92 4.57 -5.70
CA LEU A 13 0.17 4.78 -4.77
C LEU A 13 1.40 3.97 -5.20
N VAL A 14 2.45 4.66 -5.64
CA VAL A 14 3.71 4.03 -6.03
C VAL A 14 4.70 4.06 -4.86
N ILE A 15 5.13 2.88 -4.41
CA ILE A 15 6.14 2.71 -3.36
C ILE A 15 7.49 2.40 -4.03
N PHE A 16 8.33 3.44 -4.15
CA PHE A 16 9.73 3.25 -4.54
C PHE A 16 10.50 2.55 -3.42
N GLY A 17 11.25 1.52 -3.77
CA GLY A 17 11.84 0.61 -2.79
C GLY A 17 10.81 -0.35 -2.19
N GLY A 18 9.82 -0.79 -2.99
CA GLY A 18 8.77 -1.71 -2.54
C GLY A 18 9.28 -3.01 -1.91
N THR A 19 10.48 -3.47 -2.28
CA THR A 19 11.12 -4.65 -1.66
C THR A 19 11.93 -4.34 -0.39
N GLY A 20 12.03 -3.08 0.00
CA GLY A 20 12.81 -2.64 1.16
C GLY A 20 12.15 -2.92 2.51
N ASP A 21 12.94 -2.82 3.58
CA ASP A 21 12.50 -3.16 4.94
C ASP A 21 11.32 -2.30 5.41
N LEU A 22 11.37 -0.99 5.16
CA LEU A 22 10.31 -0.07 5.55
C LEU A 22 8.98 -0.39 4.84
N ALA A 23 9.04 -0.74 3.55
CA ALA A 23 7.87 -1.11 2.77
C ALA A 23 7.18 -2.34 3.39
N ARG A 24 7.97 -3.39 3.68
CA ARG A 24 7.47 -4.66 4.24
C ARG A 24 7.01 -4.55 5.69
N ARG A 25 7.74 -3.84 6.54
CA ARG A 25 7.48 -3.81 8.00
C ARG A 25 6.51 -2.72 8.45
N LYS A 26 6.34 -1.64 7.68
CA LYS A 26 5.55 -0.48 8.11
C LYS A 26 4.51 -0.04 7.08
N ILE A 27 4.92 0.21 5.83
CA ILE A 27 4.02 0.81 4.83
C ILE A 27 2.91 -0.16 4.45
N LEU A 28 3.22 -1.37 3.97
CA LEU A 28 2.21 -2.35 3.56
C LEU A 28 1.30 -2.79 4.73
N PRO A 29 1.83 -3.09 5.94
CA PRO A 29 0.96 -3.39 7.08
C PRO A 29 0.06 -2.21 7.48
N GLY A 30 0.56 -0.98 7.35
CA GLY A 30 -0.22 0.23 7.60
C GLY A 30 -1.36 0.40 6.60
N LEU A 31 -1.08 0.22 5.30
CA LEU A 31 -2.08 0.28 4.24
C LEU A 31 -3.11 -0.84 4.36
N PHE A 32 -2.69 -2.06 4.71
CA PHE A 32 -3.60 -3.17 4.96
C PHE A 32 -4.59 -2.86 6.10
N ARG A 33 -4.13 -2.22 7.19
CA ARG A 33 -5.04 -1.77 8.26
C ARG A 33 -6.06 -0.73 7.76
N ARG A 34 -5.66 0.18 6.87
CA ARG A 34 -6.57 1.17 6.26
C ARG A 34 -7.58 0.50 5.33
N PHE A 35 -7.15 -0.51 4.58
CA PHE A 35 -8.02 -1.34 3.75
C PHE A 35 -9.07 -2.06 4.61
N CYS A 36 -8.66 -2.77 5.67
CA CYS A 36 -9.59 -3.45 6.59
C CYS A 36 -10.56 -2.49 7.29
N ALA A 37 -10.15 -1.24 7.51
CA ALA A 37 -11.00 -0.21 8.12
C ALA A 37 -11.95 0.47 7.11
N GLY A 38 -11.97 0.06 5.84
CA GLY A 38 -12.79 0.69 4.80
C GLY A 38 -12.35 2.10 4.42
N GLN A 39 -11.09 2.45 4.70
CA GLN A 39 -10.54 3.80 4.50
C GLN A 39 -9.79 3.94 3.18
N MET A 40 -10.08 3.05 2.22
CA MET A 40 -9.48 3.06 0.88
C MET A 40 -10.58 2.91 -0.17
N PRO A 41 -10.55 3.70 -1.26
CA PRO A 41 -11.43 3.48 -2.40
C PRO A 41 -11.24 2.07 -2.98
N PRO A 42 -12.31 1.41 -3.46
CA PRO A 42 -12.22 0.07 -4.05
C PRO A 42 -11.35 0.03 -5.32
N SER A 43 -11.20 1.17 -6.00
CA SER A 43 -10.38 1.33 -7.20
C SER A 43 -8.95 1.80 -6.91
N ALA A 44 -8.58 2.00 -5.63
CA ALA A 44 -7.22 2.39 -5.29
C ALA A 44 -6.22 1.26 -5.58
N ARG A 45 -5.06 1.60 -6.16
CA ARG A 45 -4.01 0.64 -6.50
C ARG A 45 -2.73 0.96 -5.74
N ILE A 46 -2.07 -0.09 -5.23
CA ILE A 46 -0.73 0.02 -4.63
C ILE A 46 0.25 -0.66 -5.57
N ILE A 47 1.27 0.07 -6.00
CA ILE A 47 2.27 -0.37 -6.97
C ILE A 47 3.64 -0.34 -6.29
N GLY A 48 4.32 -1.49 -6.19
CA GLY A 48 5.71 -1.55 -5.74
C GLY A 48 6.67 -1.36 -6.91
N ALA A 49 7.64 -0.45 -6.76
CA ALA A 49 8.72 -0.26 -7.73
C ALA A 49 10.07 -0.48 -7.05
N ALA A 50 10.88 -1.39 -7.55
CA ALA A 50 12.20 -1.71 -7.00
C ALA A 50 13.16 -2.19 -8.09
N ARG A 51 14.45 -2.24 -7.76
CA ARG A 51 15.50 -2.80 -8.65
C ARG A 51 15.58 -4.32 -8.60
N THR A 52 14.96 -4.94 -7.60
CA THR A 52 14.93 -6.39 -7.44
C THR A 52 14.09 -6.99 -8.56
N ASP A 53 14.62 -8.00 -9.24
CA ASP A 53 13.93 -8.70 -10.31
C ASP A 53 12.90 -9.68 -9.71
N LEU A 54 11.69 -9.17 -9.49
CA LEU A 54 10.54 -9.92 -9.00
C LEU A 54 9.33 -9.56 -9.85
N ASP A 55 8.58 -10.58 -10.25
CA ASP A 55 7.25 -10.38 -10.79
C ASP A 55 6.22 -10.20 -9.66
N ALA A 56 4.96 -10.00 -10.04
CA ALA A 56 3.89 -9.79 -9.07
C ALA A 56 3.58 -11.04 -8.21
N ALA A 57 3.93 -12.25 -8.67
CA ALA A 57 3.73 -13.48 -7.91
C ALA A 57 4.84 -13.59 -6.85
N GLY A 58 6.11 -13.50 -7.26
CA GLY A 58 7.27 -13.56 -6.38
C GLY A 58 7.34 -12.40 -5.37
N TYR A 59 6.68 -11.27 -5.65
CA TYR A 59 6.54 -10.21 -4.65
C TYR A 59 5.54 -10.53 -3.52
N ARG A 60 4.57 -11.42 -3.76
CA ARG A 60 3.46 -11.74 -2.82
C ARG A 60 3.67 -13.01 -2.00
N GLU A 61 4.69 -13.80 -2.32
CA GLU A 61 5.21 -14.87 -1.45
C GLU A 61 5.85 -14.29 -0.18
#